data_AF-A0A136MYH9-F1
#
_entry.id   AF-A0A136MYH9-F1
#
_cell.length_a   1.000
_cell.length_b   1.000
_cell.length_c   1.000
_cell.angle_alpha   90.00
_cell.angle_beta   90.00
_cell.angle_gamma   90.00
#
_symmetry.space_group_name_H-M   'P 1'
#
loop_
_entity.id
_entity.type
_entity.pdbx_description
1 polymer ?
#
loop_
_entity_poly.entity_id
_entity_poly.type
_entity_poly.pdbx_seq_one_letter_code
_entity_poly.pdbx_strand_id
1 'polypeptide(L)'
;MSSAWCSNRAGGFPSELVVQALHEEDAWKGITVSRIIDLGWQLEDCPFEFEGERIRFKSGAAGEQMPPEREQTPPPVILYLAVRRRFYPVLCEKGYEDPPSGEIILARDKGMATRIGARRDPQPVLVEVHTKKAEELGSRFFSYGQNLFVTQYLPAEGLAGPPLRLFQDAEKKSLSSKTKKQAPPRSSSENGASHAWNPATDRLMVRDDPEAKSILKRERDKKKIGWKDALRKEKRKG
;
A
#
# COMPACT_ATOMS: atom_id res chain seq x y z
N MET A 1 -2.96 -14.40 -28.03
CA MET A 1 -2.39 -13.04 -27.96
C MET A 1 -2.89 -12.44 -26.66
N SER A 2 -1.98 -12.26 -25.70
CA SER A 2 -2.29 -12.27 -24.27
C SER A 2 -2.73 -10.90 -23.76
N SER A 3 -4.03 -10.66 -23.79
CA SER A 3 -4.72 -9.56 -23.12
C SER A 3 -4.70 -9.80 -21.60
N ALA A 4 -3.59 -9.42 -20.95
CA ALA A 4 -3.43 -9.55 -19.49
C ALA A 4 -2.58 -8.42 -18.90
N TRP A 5 -2.78 -7.19 -19.35
CA TRP A 5 -2.06 -6.00 -18.83
C TRP A 5 -3.01 -5.05 -18.12
N CYS A 6 -3.82 -5.63 -17.23
CA CYS A 6 -4.39 -4.95 -16.07
C CYS A 6 -4.80 -6.03 -15.07
N SER A 7 -3.86 -6.89 -14.68
CA SER A 7 -4.16 -7.90 -13.66
C SER A 7 -4.18 -7.21 -12.30
N ASN A 8 -5.35 -6.67 -11.97
CA ASN A 8 -5.87 -6.62 -10.63
C ASN A 8 -5.78 -8.04 -10.06
N ARG A 9 -4.62 -8.40 -9.48
CA ARG A 9 -4.35 -9.78 -9.08
C ARG A 9 -5.24 -10.27 -7.93
N ALA A 10 -6.07 -9.40 -7.31
CA ALA A 10 -7.35 -9.71 -6.64
C ALA A 10 -7.89 -8.60 -5.69
N GLY A 11 -7.73 -7.29 -5.96
CA GLY A 11 -8.30 -6.32 -5.03
C GLY A 11 -8.31 -4.90 -5.55
N GLY A 12 -9.51 -4.38 -5.82
CA GLY A 12 -9.75 -2.99 -6.21
C GLY A 12 -9.13 -1.94 -5.28
N PHE A 13 -9.30 -0.68 -5.61
CA PHE A 13 -8.83 0.43 -4.80
C PHE A 13 -9.74 0.65 -3.59
N PRO A 14 -9.22 0.95 -2.39
CA PRO A 14 -10.07 1.38 -1.28
C PRO A 14 -10.92 2.58 -1.71
N SER A 15 -12.23 2.53 -1.43
CA SER A 15 -13.19 3.57 -1.83
C SER A 15 -12.82 4.95 -1.29
N GLU A 16 -12.30 5.01 -0.06
CA GLU A 16 -11.82 6.25 0.56
C GLU A 16 -10.65 6.87 -0.20
N LEU A 17 -9.74 6.06 -0.74
CA LEU A 17 -8.58 6.54 -1.51
C LEU A 17 -9.03 7.10 -2.87
N VAL A 18 -10.08 6.54 -3.46
CA VAL A 18 -10.70 7.07 -4.68
C VAL A 18 -11.34 8.43 -4.39
N VAL A 19 -12.13 8.54 -3.32
CA VAL A 19 -12.73 9.82 -2.90
C VAL A 19 -11.66 10.87 -2.60
N GLN A 20 -10.61 10.49 -1.88
CA GLN A 20 -9.49 11.38 -1.58
C GLN A 20 -8.84 11.91 -2.88
N ALA A 21 -8.64 11.05 -3.88
CA ALA A 21 -8.09 11.45 -5.17
C ALA A 21 -9.02 12.40 -5.92
N LEU A 22 -10.34 12.20 -5.84
CA LEU A 22 -11.34 13.10 -6.44
C LEU A 22 -11.33 14.47 -5.75
N HIS A 23 -11.21 14.52 -4.42
CA HIS A 23 -11.20 15.78 -3.67
C HIS A 23 -10.01 16.69 -3.96
N GLU A 24 -8.95 16.18 -4.59
CA GLU A 24 -7.84 17.02 -5.05
C GLU A 24 -8.24 17.99 -6.18
N GLU A 25 -9.32 17.67 -6.90
CA GLU A 25 -9.86 18.50 -7.97
C GLU A 25 -11.05 19.32 -7.43
N ASP A 26 -10.99 20.64 -7.59
CA ASP A 26 -11.96 21.57 -6.96
C ASP A 26 -13.43 21.24 -7.29
N ALA A 27 -13.69 20.79 -8.52
CA ALA A 27 -15.01 20.42 -8.99
C ALA A 27 -15.62 19.20 -8.25
N TRP A 28 -14.82 18.44 -7.53
CA TRP A 28 -15.18 17.13 -6.99
C TRP A 28 -15.07 17.02 -5.46
N LYS A 29 -14.74 18.11 -4.76
CA LYS A 29 -14.60 18.19 -3.28
C LYS A 29 -15.83 17.75 -2.48
N GLY A 30 -17.02 17.74 -3.08
CA GLY A 30 -18.28 17.34 -2.44
C GLY A 30 -18.64 15.86 -2.57
N ILE A 31 -17.85 15.06 -3.29
CA ILE A 31 -18.18 13.64 -3.51
C ILE A 31 -17.96 12.84 -2.22
N THR A 32 -18.91 11.97 -1.89
CA THR A 32 -18.77 10.98 -0.82
C THR A 32 -18.78 9.57 -1.40
N VAL A 33 -18.33 8.57 -0.62
CA VAL A 33 -18.42 7.16 -1.02
C VAL A 33 -19.87 6.78 -1.33
N SER A 34 -20.83 7.21 -0.51
CA SER A 34 -22.26 7.01 -0.75
C SER A 34 -22.71 7.57 -2.10
N ARG A 35 -22.23 8.75 -2.49
CA ARG A 35 -22.58 9.33 -3.80
C ARG A 35 -22.03 8.50 -4.96
N ILE A 36 -20.83 7.92 -4.84
CA ILE A 36 -20.28 7.03 -5.86
C ILE A 36 -21.08 5.73 -5.91
N ILE A 37 -21.51 5.20 -4.75
CA ILE A 37 -22.39 4.02 -4.69
C ILE A 37 -23.71 4.32 -5.39
N ASP A 38 -24.38 5.43 -5.05
CA ASP A 38 -25.64 5.86 -5.67
C ASP A 38 -25.52 5.98 -7.19
N LEU A 39 -24.42 6.55 -7.68
CA LEU A 39 -24.13 6.62 -9.12
C LEU A 39 -24.01 5.22 -9.74
N GLY A 40 -23.35 4.28 -9.05
CA GLY A 40 -23.25 2.89 -9.52
C GLY A 40 -24.59 2.18 -9.65
N TRP A 41 -25.59 2.54 -8.83
CA TRP A 41 -26.95 2.02 -8.92
C TRP A 41 -27.79 2.71 -10.00
N GLN A 42 -27.52 3.98 -10.30
CA GLN A 42 -28.27 4.76 -11.29
C GLN A 42 -27.82 4.52 -12.73
N LEU A 43 -26.57 4.10 -12.92
CA LEU A 43 -26.01 3.82 -14.24
C LEU A 43 -26.35 2.39 -14.67
N GLU A 44 -27.12 2.25 -15.76
CA GLU A 44 -27.47 0.95 -16.35
C GLU A 44 -26.23 0.11 -16.71
N ASP A 45 -25.19 0.76 -17.23
CA ASP A 45 -23.89 0.15 -17.53
C ASP A 45 -22.76 0.80 -16.72
N CYS A 46 -22.82 0.67 -15.40
CA CYS A 46 -21.74 1.16 -14.53
C CYS A 46 -20.43 0.42 -14.83
N PRO A 47 -19.33 1.12 -15.18
CA PRO A 47 -18.06 0.47 -15.55
C PRO A 47 -17.28 -0.07 -14.35
N PHE A 48 -17.72 0.23 -13.13
CA PHE A 48 -17.12 -0.23 -11.89
C PHE A 48 -18.13 -0.97 -11.01
N GLU A 49 -17.59 -1.79 -10.11
CA GLU A 49 -18.33 -2.53 -9.09
C GLU A 49 -17.67 -2.33 -7.72
N PHE A 50 -18.46 -2.54 -6.68
CA PHE A 50 -18.01 -2.50 -5.29
C PHE A 50 -17.83 -3.91 -4.75
N GLU A 51 -16.65 -4.18 -4.21
CA GLU A 51 -16.30 -5.42 -3.52
C GLU A 51 -15.93 -5.06 -2.07
N GLY A 52 -16.93 -5.08 -1.18
CA GLY A 52 -16.79 -4.55 0.18
C GLY A 52 -16.47 -3.05 0.19
N GLU A 53 -15.37 -2.67 0.83
CA GLU A 53 -14.88 -1.28 0.89
C GLU A 53 -14.01 -0.89 -0.32
N ARG A 54 -13.99 -1.70 -1.38
CA ARG A 54 -13.10 -1.51 -2.54
C ARG A 54 -13.91 -1.30 -3.81
N ILE A 55 -13.38 -0.44 -4.68
CA ILE A 55 -13.92 -0.13 -6.00
C ILE A 55 -12.99 -0.74 -7.04
N ARG A 56 -13.56 -1.47 -8.00
CA ARG A 56 -12.82 -2.06 -9.12
C ARG A 56 -13.57 -1.86 -10.43
N PHE A 57 -12.85 -1.80 -11.54
CA PHE A 57 -13.47 -1.87 -12.86
C PHE A 57 -14.01 -3.28 -13.12
N LYS A 58 -15.17 -3.38 -13.75
CA LYS A 58 -15.73 -4.66 -14.21
C LYS A 58 -14.83 -5.25 -15.29
N SER A 59 -14.66 -6.57 -15.26
CA SER A 59 -13.89 -7.28 -16.30
C SER A 59 -14.58 -7.09 -17.66
N GLY A 60 -13.88 -6.49 -18.62
CA GLY A 60 -14.44 -6.14 -19.95
C GLY A 60 -14.84 -4.67 -20.11
N ALA A 61 -15.34 -4.01 -19.06
CA ALA A 61 -15.63 -2.56 -19.09
C ALA A 61 -14.35 -1.71 -19.20
N ALA A 62 -13.22 -2.28 -18.79
CA ALA A 62 -11.90 -1.70 -18.99
C ALA A 62 -11.49 -1.62 -20.48
N GLY A 63 -12.06 -2.44 -21.37
CA GLY A 63 -11.60 -2.58 -22.76
C GLY A 63 -11.98 -1.41 -23.69
N GLU A 64 -13.09 -0.72 -23.41
CA GLU A 64 -13.65 0.30 -24.30
C GLU A 64 -13.44 1.74 -23.79
N GLN A 65 -13.12 1.89 -22.50
CA GLN A 65 -12.84 3.18 -21.84
C GLN A 65 -11.40 3.32 -21.32
N MET A 66 -10.56 2.27 -21.39
CA MET A 66 -9.11 2.48 -21.23
C MET A 66 -8.53 3.10 -22.49
N PRO A 67 -7.46 3.90 -22.36
CA PRO A 67 -6.61 4.20 -23.49
C PRO A 67 -6.25 2.87 -24.20
N PRO A 68 -6.28 2.83 -25.54
CA PRO A 68 -5.94 1.63 -26.30
C PRO A 68 -4.57 1.10 -25.85
N GLU A 69 -4.35 -0.20 -26.09
CA GLU A 69 -3.13 -0.97 -25.79
C GLU A 69 -1.92 -0.05 -25.62
N ARG A 70 -1.47 0.13 -24.38
CA ARG A 70 -0.53 1.21 -24.04
C ARG A 70 0.72 1.03 -24.90
N GLU A 71 0.92 1.93 -25.85
CA GLU A 71 2.12 1.91 -26.66
C GLU A 71 3.32 2.22 -25.77
N GLN A 72 4.39 1.46 -25.95
CA GLN A 72 5.66 1.79 -25.32
C GLN A 72 6.07 3.17 -25.83
N THR A 73 5.88 4.17 -24.97
CA THR A 73 6.10 5.57 -25.32
C THR A 73 7.49 5.94 -24.82
N PRO A 74 8.35 6.60 -25.63
CA PRO A 74 9.64 7.05 -25.15
C PRO A 74 9.43 7.98 -23.93
N PRO A 75 9.91 7.58 -22.74
CA PRO A 75 9.68 8.38 -21.55
C PRO A 75 10.61 9.60 -21.52
N PRO A 76 10.26 10.67 -20.78
CA PRO A 76 11.20 11.73 -20.45
C PRO A 76 12.46 11.18 -19.76
N VAL A 77 13.59 11.88 -19.84
CA VAL A 77 14.87 11.46 -19.22
C VAL A 77 14.75 11.20 -17.72
N ILE A 78 13.91 11.99 -17.04
CA ILE A 78 13.62 11.86 -15.61
C ILE A 78 12.11 11.77 -15.42
N LEU A 79 11.69 10.78 -14.64
CA LEU A 79 10.35 10.68 -14.08
C LEU A 79 10.44 10.73 -12.55
N TYR A 80 9.31 10.97 -11.89
CA TYR A 80 9.25 11.11 -10.44
C TYR A 80 8.34 10.05 -9.83
N LEU A 81 8.82 9.45 -8.74
CA LEU A 81 8.09 8.52 -7.91
C LEU A 81 8.07 9.07 -6.48
N ALA A 82 6.91 9.09 -5.84
CA ALA A 82 6.82 9.40 -4.41
C ALA A 82 6.50 8.13 -3.63
N VAL A 83 7.38 7.74 -2.71
CA VAL A 83 7.23 6.54 -1.88
C VAL A 83 7.04 6.87 -0.41
N ARG A 84 6.48 5.92 0.34
CA ARG A 84 6.39 6.02 1.79
C ARG A 84 7.79 6.08 2.40
N ARG A 85 7.95 6.85 3.46
CA ARG A 85 9.26 7.07 4.10
C ARG A 85 9.95 5.78 4.55
N ARG A 86 9.16 4.82 5.05
CA ARG A 86 9.62 3.49 5.48
C ARG A 86 10.01 2.55 4.34
N PHE A 87 9.52 2.78 3.13
CA PHE A 87 9.83 1.94 1.97
C PHE A 87 11.08 2.43 1.23
N TYR A 88 11.43 3.70 1.37
CA TYR A 88 12.56 4.31 0.68
C TYR A 88 13.91 3.59 0.89
N PRO A 89 14.30 3.13 2.10
CA PRO A 89 15.53 2.37 2.26
C PRO A 89 15.56 1.07 1.44
N VAL A 90 14.45 0.34 1.42
CA VAL A 90 14.32 -0.92 0.66
C VAL A 90 14.36 -0.64 -0.84
N LEU A 91 13.70 0.44 -1.28
CA LEU A 91 13.70 0.89 -2.66
C LEU A 91 15.12 1.19 -3.16
N CYS A 92 15.94 1.87 -2.36
CA CYS A 92 17.33 2.16 -2.73
C CYS A 92 18.24 0.93 -2.76
N GLU A 93 17.90 -0.11 -1.99
CA GLU A 93 18.71 -1.34 -1.93
C GLU A 93 18.33 -2.32 -3.05
N LYS A 94 17.03 -2.48 -3.32
CA LYS A 94 16.50 -3.56 -4.17
C LYS A 94 15.76 -3.07 -5.41
N GLY A 95 15.52 -1.78 -5.53
CA GLY A 95 14.61 -1.25 -6.52
C GLY A 95 13.15 -1.54 -6.16
N TYR A 96 12.28 -1.48 -7.17
CA TYR A 96 10.86 -1.75 -7.03
C TYR A 96 10.46 -2.91 -7.96
N GLU A 97 10.33 -4.08 -7.36
CA GLU A 97 9.86 -5.30 -7.99
C GLU A 97 8.46 -5.66 -7.46
N ASP A 98 7.63 -6.24 -8.33
CA ASP A 98 6.29 -6.77 -8.00
C ASP A 98 5.45 -5.82 -7.12
N PRO A 99 5.11 -4.61 -7.61
CA PRO A 99 4.21 -3.72 -6.90
C PRO A 99 2.89 -4.43 -6.56
N PRO A 100 2.30 -4.23 -5.36
CA PRO A 100 1.02 -4.82 -5.00
C PRO A 100 -0.12 -4.45 -5.95
N SER A 101 -0.02 -3.28 -6.58
CA SER A 101 -0.95 -2.79 -7.61
C SER A 101 -0.72 -3.41 -9.00
N GLY A 102 0.31 -4.23 -9.18
CA GLY A 102 0.78 -4.72 -10.49
C GLY A 102 1.57 -3.68 -11.28
N GLU A 103 1.38 -2.39 -11.00
CA GLU A 103 2.05 -1.29 -11.68
C GLU A 103 2.61 -0.26 -10.69
N ILE A 104 3.73 0.35 -11.07
CA ILE A 104 4.37 1.49 -10.43
C ILE A 104 3.97 2.73 -11.22
N ILE A 105 3.32 3.68 -10.55
CA ILE A 105 2.91 4.95 -11.15
C ILE A 105 4.04 5.96 -11.01
N LEU A 106 4.40 6.58 -12.11
CA LEU A 106 5.41 7.60 -12.25
C LEU A 106 4.79 8.88 -12.79
N ALA A 107 5.26 10.04 -12.35
CA ALA A 107 4.80 11.32 -12.83
C ALA A 107 5.91 12.07 -13.58
N ARG A 108 5.51 12.86 -14.58
CA ARG A 108 6.40 13.79 -15.27
C ARG A 108 6.83 14.97 -14.37
N ASP A 109 5.97 15.36 -13.43
CA ASP A 109 6.16 16.51 -12.55
C ASP A 109 6.33 16.10 -11.07
N LYS A 110 7.16 16.85 -10.34
CA LYS A 110 7.43 16.63 -8.91
C LYS A 110 6.18 16.81 -8.06
N GLY A 111 5.40 17.86 -8.31
CA GLY A 111 4.17 18.16 -7.57
C GLY A 111 3.12 17.07 -7.74
N MET A 112 2.95 16.55 -8.95
CA MET A 112 2.07 15.41 -9.22
C MET A 112 2.52 14.15 -8.47
N ALA A 113 3.81 13.80 -8.51
CA ALA A 113 4.33 12.67 -7.74
C ALA A 113 4.08 12.84 -6.24
N THR A 114 4.38 14.03 -5.68
CA THR A 114 4.16 14.33 -4.26
C THR A 114 2.68 14.21 -3.88
N ARG A 115 1.75 14.71 -4.69
CA ARG A 115 0.29 14.56 -4.48
C ARG A 115 -0.10 13.09 -4.37
N ILE A 116 0.32 12.27 -5.35
CA ILE A 116 0.02 10.82 -5.37
C ILE A 116 0.59 10.12 -4.13
N GLY A 117 1.84 10.45 -3.75
CA GLY A 117 2.48 9.91 -2.55
C GLY A 117 1.77 10.32 -1.25
N ALA A 118 1.32 11.57 -1.18
CA ALA A 118 0.65 12.16 -0.02
C ALA A 118 -0.65 11.44 0.36
N ARG A 119 -1.31 10.79 -0.61
CA ARG A 119 -2.49 9.93 -0.37
C ARG A 119 -2.19 8.79 0.61
N ARG A 120 -0.94 8.33 0.67
CA ARG A 120 -0.53 7.15 1.42
C ARG A 120 0.43 7.44 2.59
N ASP A 121 1.11 8.58 2.56
CA ASP A 121 2.05 9.05 3.58
C ASP A 121 2.10 10.58 3.51
N PRO A 122 1.77 11.33 4.58
CA PRO A 122 1.73 12.80 4.54
C PRO A 122 3.08 13.46 4.27
N GLN A 123 4.19 12.72 4.46
CA GLN A 123 5.55 13.18 4.14
C GLN A 123 6.24 12.16 3.23
N PRO A 124 5.78 12.03 1.97
CA PRO A 124 6.33 11.04 1.06
C PRO A 124 7.73 11.46 0.62
N VAL A 125 8.58 10.47 0.32
CA VAL A 125 9.92 10.69 -0.20
C VAL A 125 9.85 10.75 -1.71
N LEU A 126 10.26 11.88 -2.27
CA LEU A 126 10.36 12.07 -3.71
C LEU A 126 11.66 11.42 -4.22
N VAL A 127 11.52 10.60 -5.26
CA VAL A 127 12.59 9.83 -5.90
C VAL A 127 12.56 10.15 -7.40
N GLU A 128 13.72 10.45 -7.94
CA GLU A 128 13.95 10.65 -9.37
C GLU A 128 14.28 9.30 -10.01
N VAL A 129 13.65 9.02 -11.14
CA VAL A 129 13.82 7.81 -11.94
C VAL A 129 14.51 8.20 -13.23
N HIS A 130 15.76 7.79 -13.40
CA HIS A 130 16.52 7.95 -14.63
C HIS A 130 16.09 6.89 -15.63
N THR A 131 15.19 7.27 -16.54
CA THR A 131 14.47 6.34 -17.39
C THR A 131 15.40 5.57 -18.32
N LYS A 132 16.34 6.25 -18.99
CA LYS A 132 17.32 5.59 -19.87
C LYS A 132 18.10 4.49 -19.15
N LYS A 133 18.59 4.77 -17.95
CA LYS A 133 19.35 3.80 -17.14
C LYS A 133 18.47 2.63 -16.69
N ALA A 134 17.22 2.91 -16.35
CA ALA A 134 16.25 1.89 -16.01
C ALA A 134 15.89 1.01 -17.23
N GLU A 135 15.74 1.59 -18.42
CA GLU A 135 15.48 0.87 -19.68
C GLU A 135 16.64 -0.06 -20.06
N GLU A 136 17.89 0.41 -19.91
CA GLU A 136 19.11 -0.41 -20.11
C GLU A 136 19.14 -1.66 -19.21
N LEU A 137 18.46 -1.59 -18.06
CA LEU A 137 18.36 -2.66 -17.06
C LEU A 137 17.02 -3.43 -17.15
N GLY A 138 16.21 -3.18 -18.18
CA GLY A 138 15.01 -3.97 -18.50
C GLY A 138 13.68 -3.35 -18.07
N SER A 139 13.64 -2.14 -17.51
CA SER A 139 12.39 -1.42 -17.28
C SER A 139 11.70 -1.07 -18.60
N ARG A 140 10.37 -1.16 -18.62
CA ARG A 140 9.54 -0.70 -19.73
C ARG A 140 8.56 0.35 -19.24
N PHE A 141 8.44 1.45 -19.98
CA PHE A 141 7.59 2.57 -19.63
C PHE A 141 6.44 2.70 -20.62
N PHE A 142 5.26 2.92 -20.08
CA PHE A 142 4.03 3.08 -20.84
C PHE A 142 3.37 4.39 -20.44
N SER A 143 2.93 5.18 -21.42
CA SER A 143 2.21 6.42 -21.10
C SER A 143 0.84 6.10 -20.50
N TYR A 144 0.42 6.92 -19.55
CA TYR A 144 -0.91 6.86 -18.96
C TYR A 144 -1.47 8.28 -18.87
N GLY A 145 -2.28 8.64 -19.86
CA GLY A 145 -2.70 10.03 -20.06
C GLY A 145 -1.50 10.93 -20.40
N GLN A 146 -1.58 12.20 -20.02
CA GLN A 146 -0.59 13.21 -20.45
C GLN A 146 0.64 13.29 -19.53
N ASN A 147 0.45 13.09 -18.22
CA ASN A 147 1.44 13.42 -17.20
C ASN A 147 1.94 12.22 -16.39
N LEU A 148 1.36 11.03 -16.60
CA LEU A 148 1.71 9.83 -15.87
C LEU A 148 2.30 8.77 -16.80
N PHE A 149 3.14 7.94 -16.22
CA PHE A 149 3.72 6.76 -16.83
C PHE A 149 3.56 5.60 -15.87
N VAL A 150 3.52 4.39 -16.41
CA VAL A 150 3.51 3.17 -15.61
C VAL A 150 4.63 2.24 -16.04
N THR A 151 5.14 1.51 -15.06
CA THR A 151 6.12 0.45 -15.25
C THR A 151 5.89 -0.67 -14.24
N GLN A 152 6.40 -1.88 -14.49
CA GLN A 152 6.27 -3.01 -13.57
C GLN A 152 7.53 -3.24 -12.74
N TYR A 153 8.65 -2.68 -13.19
CA TYR A 153 9.96 -2.93 -12.62
C TYR A 153 10.80 -1.66 -12.64
N LEU A 154 11.44 -1.34 -11.51
CA LEU A 154 12.44 -0.30 -11.42
C LEU A 154 13.71 -0.83 -10.74
N PRO A 155 14.87 -0.82 -11.42
CA PRO A 155 16.15 -1.20 -10.81
C PRO A 155 16.64 -0.11 -9.85
N ALA A 156 17.34 -0.51 -8.78
CA ALA A 156 17.88 0.42 -7.78
C ALA A 156 18.83 1.44 -8.41
N GLU A 157 19.63 1.03 -9.38
CA GLU A 157 20.64 1.84 -10.04
C GLU A 157 20.02 2.98 -10.87
N GLY A 158 18.77 2.82 -11.31
CA GLY A 158 18.01 3.84 -12.03
C GLY A 158 17.38 4.89 -11.12
N LEU A 159 17.53 4.78 -9.79
CA LEU A 159 16.88 5.64 -8.81
C LEU A 159 17.86 6.61 -8.18
N ALA A 160 17.43 7.85 -8.01
CA ALA A 160 18.14 8.88 -7.27
C ALA A 160 17.19 9.56 -6.28
N GLY A 161 17.64 9.79 -5.06
CA GLY A 161 16.80 10.41 -4.05
C GLY A 161 17.59 10.96 -2.87
N PRO A 162 16.90 11.47 -1.83
CA PRO A 162 17.56 12.07 -0.67
C PRO A 162 18.44 11.05 0.08
N PRO A 163 19.49 11.49 0.79
CA PRO A 163 20.43 10.58 1.44
C PRO A 163 19.74 9.69 2.49
N LEU A 164 20.01 8.37 2.43
CA LEU A 164 19.39 7.34 3.27
C LEU A 164 19.47 7.61 4.79
N ARG A 165 20.51 8.32 5.25
CA ARG A 165 20.72 8.65 6.66
C ARG A 165 19.51 9.35 7.29
N LEU A 166 18.80 10.19 6.52
CA LEU A 166 17.61 10.92 6.96
C LEU A 166 16.44 10.00 7.35
N PHE A 167 16.46 8.74 6.89
CA PHE A 167 15.35 7.80 7.04
C PHE A 167 15.65 6.65 8.00
N GLN A 168 16.92 6.33 8.22
CA GLN A 168 17.36 5.31 9.19
C GLN A 168 17.14 5.76 10.65
N ASP A 169 17.27 7.05 10.94
CA ASP A 169 17.08 7.59 12.29
C ASP A 169 15.60 7.62 12.72
N ALA A 170 14.68 7.72 11.76
CA ALA A 170 13.24 7.69 12.00
C ALA A 170 12.76 6.30 12.45
N GLU A 171 13.31 5.23 11.88
CA GLU A 171 12.99 3.86 12.30
C GLU A 171 13.51 3.57 13.71
N LYS A 172 14.76 3.95 14.02
CA LYS A 172 15.35 3.78 15.36
C LYS A 172 14.57 4.52 16.45
N LYS A 173 14.11 5.75 16.18
CA LYS A 173 13.22 6.49 17.10
C LYS A 173 11.86 5.80 17.27
N SER A 174 11.27 5.27 16.20
CA SER A 174 9.99 4.56 16.27
C SER A 174 10.09 3.23 17.05
N LEU A 175 11.19 2.48 16.89
CA LEU A 175 11.46 1.22 17.59
C LEU A 175 11.78 1.46 19.07
N SER A 176 12.56 2.51 19.38
CA SER A 176 12.84 2.94 20.76
C SER A 176 11.57 3.39 21.49
N SER A 177 10.66 4.10 20.81
CA SER A 177 9.37 4.51 21.39
C SER A 177 8.40 3.34 21.62
N LYS A 178 8.54 2.23 20.88
CA LYS A 178 7.76 1.00 21.07
C LYS A 178 8.23 0.17 22.28
N THR A 179 9.51 0.24 22.64
CA THR A 179 10.08 -0.48 23.80
C THR A 179 9.89 0.27 25.13
N LYS A 180 9.46 1.54 25.10
CA LYS A 180 9.28 2.38 26.30
C LYS A 180 7.81 2.69 26.69
N LYS A 181 6.84 1.89 26.24
CA LYS A 181 5.48 1.94 26.84
C LYS A 181 5.49 1.17 28.15
N GLN A 182 5.77 1.92 29.23
CA GLN A 182 5.39 1.57 30.59
C GLN A 182 3.88 1.22 30.64
N ALA A 183 3.55 0.25 31.50
CA ALA A 183 2.18 -0.24 31.69
C ALA A 183 1.21 0.90 32.02
N PRO A 184 -0.02 0.92 31.48
CA PRO A 184 -1.00 1.93 31.86
C PRO A 184 -1.57 1.63 33.26
N PRO A 185 -1.77 2.64 34.13
CA PRO A 185 -2.71 2.51 35.23
C PRO A 185 -4.12 2.34 34.64
N ARG A 186 -4.90 1.45 35.25
CA ARG A 186 -6.29 1.20 34.87
C ARG A 186 -7.12 2.45 35.15
N SER A 187 -7.71 3.04 34.12
CA SER A 187 -8.91 3.86 34.24
C SER A 187 -9.78 3.69 33.00
N SER A 188 -11.00 3.23 33.26
CA SER A 188 -12.14 3.14 32.37
C SER A 188 -12.51 4.50 31.76
N SER A 189 -12.73 4.54 30.44
CA SER A 189 -13.77 5.37 29.80
C SER A 189 -13.73 5.18 28.27
N GLU A 190 -14.77 4.55 27.78
CA GLU A 190 -15.52 4.70 26.52
C GLU A 190 -14.97 5.56 25.36
N ASN A 191 -15.09 4.95 24.17
CA ASN A 191 -15.40 5.51 22.84
C ASN A 191 -14.33 6.34 22.11
N GLY A 192 -13.85 5.76 20.99
CA GLY A 192 -13.05 6.45 19.98
C GLY A 192 -12.09 5.51 19.25
N ALA A 193 -12.62 4.62 18.40
CA ALA A 193 -11.80 3.71 17.59
C ALA A 193 -11.06 4.49 16.49
N SER A 194 -9.87 5.01 16.81
CA SER A 194 -8.90 5.46 15.83
C SER A 194 -8.35 4.25 15.06
N HIS A 195 -8.92 3.96 13.90
CA HIS A 195 -8.45 2.90 13.00
C HIS A 195 -7.13 3.32 12.33
N ALA A 196 -6.02 3.18 13.04
CA ALA A 196 -4.69 3.19 12.46
C ALA A 196 -4.45 1.84 11.76
N TRP A 197 -4.58 1.80 10.43
CA TRP A 197 -4.28 0.63 9.61
C TRP A 197 -2.80 0.22 9.74
N ASN A 198 -2.54 -1.08 9.99
CA ASN A 198 -1.21 -1.63 10.22
C ASN A 198 -0.86 -2.71 9.16
N PRO A 199 0.21 -2.54 8.36
CA PRO A 199 0.59 -3.45 7.28
C PRO A 199 1.42 -4.67 7.72
N ALA A 200 1.60 -4.95 9.02
CA ALA A 200 2.34 -6.12 9.49
C ALA A 200 1.51 -7.43 9.57
N THR A 201 0.24 -7.41 9.18
CA THR A 201 -0.67 -8.56 9.29
C THR A 201 -1.09 -9.19 7.97
N ASP A 202 -0.70 -8.66 6.82
CA ASP A 202 -1.23 -9.11 5.52
C ASP A 202 -0.26 -9.98 4.69
N ARG A 203 0.69 -10.65 5.34
CA ARG A 203 1.65 -11.55 4.65
C ARG A 203 1.64 -13.02 5.11
N LEU A 204 0.55 -13.46 5.73
CA LEU A 204 0.22 -14.88 5.89
C LEU A 204 -1.31 -15.02 5.92
N MET A 205 -1.93 -15.26 4.77
CA MET A 205 -3.28 -15.84 4.76
C MET A 205 -3.18 -17.28 5.27
N VAL A 206 -3.21 -17.44 6.59
CA VAL A 206 -3.74 -18.66 7.20
C VAL A 206 -5.23 -18.58 6.97
N ARG A 207 -5.76 -19.48 6.13
CA ARG A 207 -7.22 -19.68 5.94
C ARG A 207 -7.92 -19.61 7.30
N ASP A 208 -8.97 -18.80 7.39
CA ASP A 208 -9.81 -18.68 8.58
C ASP A 208 -10.54 -20.01 8.85
N ASP A 209 -9.81 -20.96 9.43
CA ASP A 209 -10.36 -22.19 9.97
C ASP A 209 -10.61 -21.99 11.48
N PRO A 210 -11.87 -21.97 11.94
CA PRO A 210 -12.21 -21.77 13.35
C PRO A 210 -11.64 -22.88 14.25
N GLU A 211 -11.37 -24.06 13.70
CA GLU A 211 -10.82 -25.19 14.46
C GLU A 211 -9.35 -24.96 14.84
N ALA A 212 -8.55 -24.40 13.93
CA ALA A 212 -7.13 -24.11 14.13
C ALA A 212 -6.89 -23.07 15.24
N LYS A 213 -7.75 -22.05 15.36
CA LYS A 213 -7.70 -21.04 16.44
C LYS A 213 -7.97 -21.68 17.82
N SER A 214 -8.85 -22.67 17.88
CA SER A 214 -9.17 -23.38 19.13
C SER A 214 -8.00 -24.23 19.65
N ILE A 215 -7.27 -24.86 18.72
CA ILE A 215 -6.10 -25.72 19.02
C ILE A 215 -4.95 -24.85 19.55
N LEU A 216 -4.63 -23.75 18.86
CA LEU A 216 -3.57 -22.82 19.28
C LEU A 216 -3.85 -22.17 20.63
N LYS A 217 -5.13 -21.86 20.93
CA LYS A 217 -5.54 -21.34 22.23
C LYS A 217 -5.32 -22.37 23.35
N ARG A 218 -5.73 -23.63 23.12
CA ARG A 218 -5.51 -24.73 24.07
C ARG A 218 -4.02 -25.01 24.32
N GLU A 219 -3.18 -24.97 23.28
CA GLU A 219 -1.72 -25.14 23.45
C GLU A 219 -1.07 -24.00 24.24
N ARG A 220 -1.47 -22.75 23.98
CA ARG A 220 -0.97 -21.59 24.71
C ARG A 220 -1.36 -21.65 26.19
N ASP A 221 -2.59 -22.09 26.48
CA ASP A 221 -3.08 -22.21 27.85
C ASP A 221 -2.39 -23.36 28.59
N LYS A 222 -2.08 -24.49 27.92
CA LYS A 222 -1.23 -25.56 28.46
C LYS A 222 0.20 -25.09 28.80
N LYS A 223 0.83 -24.31 27.91
CA LYS A 223 2.18 -23.73 28.16
C LYS A 223 2.18 -22.73 29.33
N LYS A 224 1.10 -21.95 29.50
CA LYS A 224 0.91 -21.02 30.64
C LYS A 224 0.67 -21.73 31.97
N ILE A 225 0.13 -22.95 31.96
CA ILE A 225 0.00 -23.78 33.16
C ILE A 225 1.37 -24.38 33.52
N GLY A 226 2.12 -24.89 32.53
CA GLY A 226 3.44 -25.50 32.74
C GLY A 226 4.48 -24.58 33.38
N TRP A 227 4.58 -23.31 32.97
CA TRP A 227 5.56 -22.39 33.57
C TRP A 227 5.21 -21.99 35.02
N LYS A 228 3.91 -21.96 35.37
CA LYS A 228 3.46 -21.67 36.75
C LYS A 228 3.72 -22.84 37.69
N ASP A 229 3.60 -24.07 37.21
CA ASP A 229 3.91 -25.27 38.00
C ASP A 229 5.42 -25.48 38.19
N ALA A 230 6.24 -25.08 37.22
CA ALA A 230 7.70 -25.06 37.35
C ALA A 230 8.17 -24.11 38.47
N LEU A 231 7.61 -22.89 38.53
CA LEU A 231 7.88 -21.91 39.58
C LEU A 231 7.40 -22.34 40.98
N ARG A 232 6.35 -23.15 41.07
CA ARG A 232 5.85 -23.69 42.36
C ARG A 232 6.69 -24.84 42.89
N LYS A 233 7.32 -25.65 42.02
CA LYS A 233 8.25 -26.72 42.44
C LYS A 233 9.58 -26.17 42.96
N GLU A 234 10.05 -25.06 42.41
CA GLU A 234 11.32 -24.42 42.81
C GLU A 234 11.22 -23.82 44.22
N LYS A 235 10.06 -23.26 44.60
CA LYS A 235 9.81 -22.73 45.95
C LYS A 235 9.62 -23.77 47.06
N ARG A 236 9.48 -25.05 46.73
CA ARG A 236 9.31 -26.15 47.70
C ARG A 236 10.60 -26.91 48.03
N LYS A 237 11.72 -26.52 47.41
CA LYS A 237 13.05 -27.13 47.60
C LYS A 237 14.05 -26.22 48.33
N GLY A 238 13.60 -25.09 48.86
CA GLY A 238 14.34 -24.24 49.79
C GLY A 238 13.79 -24.36 51.20
#